data_AF-A0A0C2FHN4-F1
#
_entry.id   AF-A0A0C2FHN4-F1
#
_cell.length_a   1.000
_cell.length_b   1.000
_cell.length_c   1.000
_cell.angle_alpha   90.00
_cell.angle_beta   90.00
_cell.angle_gamma   90.00
#
_symmetry.space_group_name_H-M   'P 1'
#
loop_
_entity.id
_entity.type
_entity.pdbx_description
1 polymer ?
#
loop_
_entity_poly.entity_id
_entity_poly.type
_entity_poly.pdbx_seq_one_letter_code
_entity_poly.pdbx_strand_id
1 'polypeptide(L)'
;MENSTGTDTNANGASLRRPSPISTTSASSSVSPPPRPNGLDAAARAAPPPGIGSPETPAVGFPPDAASYPGQKRSLAGIALRAFCLGAALVVGVVSGALLVLLPRLVPGAAGIGIDVLAPLWRLPFFLAALATFHFLEFWTTARYNTQAASIDSFLLTANWPAYAIAHTAASVECLLRYTLLRDVHVWTHLPFALPRTAVLATGLAVVVVGQAVRTAAMVQAGRSFNHTIQHKRATSHALVTDGVYAWLRHPSYFGFFWWALGTQLVLGNVVCLTAYAMVLWRFFFMRIRHEETLLVRFFGDDYVRYRARVGTKIPFI
;
A
#
# COMPACT_ATOMS: atom_id res chain seq x y z
N MET A 1 -48.45 -39.84 50.96
CA MET A 1 -48.88 -39.64 49.56
C MET A 1 -47.68 -39.98 48.69
N GLU A 2 -47.86 -41.04 47.91
CA GLU A 2 -46.94 -41.65 46.95
C GLU A 2 -46.62 -40.72 45.76
N ASN A 3 -45.72 -40.99 44.79
CA ASN A 3 -44.95 -42.19 44.37
C ASN A 3 -43.60 -41.68 43.75
N SER A 4 -42.44 -42.36 43.82
CA SER A 4 -41.97 -43.50 42.97
C SER A 4 -42.02 -43.20 41.45
N THR A 5 -40.99 -43.36 40.59
CA THR A 5 -39.80 -44.25 40.47
C THR A 5 -38.63 -43.50 39.77
N GLY A 6 -37.38 -43.97 39.56
CA GLY A 6 -36.64 -45.18 40.00
C GLY A 6 -35.54 -45.65 39.00
N THR A 7 -34.24 -45.59 39.40
CA THR A 7 -33.05 -46.40 38.96
C THR A 7 -32.61 -46.47 37.48
N ASP A 8 -31.36 -46.15 37.10
CA ASP A 8 -30.05 -46.85 37.31
C ASP A 8 -29.92 -48.22 36.59
N THR A 9 -29.04 -48.41 35.60
CA THR A 9 -27.68 -49.05 35.66
C THR A 9 -27.32 -49.59 34.25
N ASN A 10 -26.13 -50.13 33.88
CA ASN A 10 -24.71 -49.83 34.15
C ASN A 10 -23.83 -50.70 33.19
N ALA A 11 -22.58 -50.30 32.93
CA ALA A 11 -21.37 -51.10 32.62
C ALA A 11 -21.25 -52.12 31.43
N ASN A 12 -20.09 -51.99 30.75
CA ASN A 12 -19.16 -53.04 30.27
C ASN A 12 -19.52 -54.01 29.11
N GLY A 13 -18.49 -54.32 28.30
CA GLY A 13 -18.43 -55.53 27.46
C GLY A 13 -17.47 -55.40 26.26
N ALA A 14 -16.42 -56.22 26.18
CA ALA A 14 -15.43 -56.19 25.10
C ALA A 14 -15.33 -57.53 24.34
N SER A 15 -14.88 -57.46 23.09
CA SER A 15 -13.99 -58.45 22.42
C SER A 15 -14.48 -59.88 22.14
N LEU A 16 -14.59 -60.28 20.84
CA LEU A 16 -13.86 -61.44 20.21
C LEU A 16 -14.51 -62.05 18.93
N ARG A 17 -13.61 -62.49 18.02
CA ARG A 17 -13.65 -63.66 17.09
C ARG A 17 -14.33 -63.62 15.68
N ARG A 18 -13.52 -64.11 14.72
CA ARG A 18 -13.74 -64.65 13.34
C ARG A 18 -14.47 -66.04 13.38
N PRO A 19 -14.83 -66.75 12.26
CA PRO A 19 -14.31 -66.72 10.86
C PRO A 19 -15.31 -66.96 9.68
N SER A 20 -14.76 -67.08 8.45
CA SER A 20 -15.36 -67.42 7.13
C SER A 20 -15.83 -68.90 7.01
N PRO A 21 -16.55 -69.40 5.93
CA PRO A 21 -15.98 -69.56 4.55
C PRO A 21 -16.92 -69.66 3.29
N ILE A 22 -16.31 -69.42 2.11
CA ILE A 22 -16.35 -70.06 0.75
C ILE A 22 -17.49 -71.02 0.28
N SER A 23 -18.11 -70.73 -0.89
CA SER A 23 -18.29 -71.59 -2.12
C SER A 23 -19.40 -71.00 -3.03
N THR A 24 -19.30 -70.65 -4.33
CA THR A 24 -18.81 -71.27 -5.60
C THR A 24 -19.73 -72.31 -6.26
N THR A 25 -20.27 -71.99 -7.45
CA THR A 25 -20.52 -72.80 -8.69
C THR A 25 -21.64 -72.17 -9.56
N SER A 26 -21.78 -72.35 -10.88
CA SER A 26 -20.85 -72.63 -12.01
C SER A 26 -21.62 -72.61 -13.36
N ALA A 27 -20.90 -72.78 -14.49
CA ALA A 27 -21.34 -73.02 -15.88
C ALA A 27 -21.81 -71.80 -16.70
N SER A 28 -21.29 -71.41 -17.89
CA SER A 28 -20.38 -71.96 -18.94
C SER A 28 -21.03 -72.50 -20.22
N SER A 29 -20.64 -71.93 -21.37
CA SER A 29 -20.60 -72.60 -22.68
C SER A 29 -19.44 -72.02 -23.53
N SER A 30 -18.88 -72.81 -24.45
CA SER A 30 -17.60 -72.57 -25.13
C SER A 30 -17.47 -73.32 -26.48
N VAL A 31 -16.31 -73.17 -27.17
CA VAL A 31 -15.74 -73.90 -28.35
C VAL A 31 -15.69 -73.10 -29.67
N SER A 32 -14.60 -73.06 -30.50
CA SER A 32 -13.14 -73.21 -30.25
C SER A 32 -12.25 -72.38 -31.26
N PRO A 33 -11.40 -72.89 -32.23
CA PRO A 33 -10.03 -72.31 -32.37
C PRO A 33 -9.50 -72.08 -33.84
N PRO A 34 -8.17 -72.09 -34.18
CA PRO A 34 -7.40 -70.90 -34.65
C PRO A 34 -6.63 -71.11 -36.00
N PRO A 35 -5.65 -70.25 -36.40
CA PRO A 35 -4.22 -70.66 -36.23
C PRO A 35 -3.11 -69.57 -36.13
N ARG A 36 -2.16 -69.79 -35.19
CA ARG A 36 -0.65 -69.78 -35.21
C ARG A 36 0.25 -68.77 -36.02
N PRO A 37 1.57 -68.64 -35.65
CA PRO A 37 2.37 -67.41 -35.80
C PRO A 37 3.62 -67.53 -36.71
N ASN A 38 4.43 -66.46 -36.81
CA ASN A 38 5.92 -66.48 -36.69
C ASN A 38 6.53 -65.06 -36.74
N GLY A 39 7.78 -64.91 -36.29
CA GLY A 39 8.61 -63.68 -36.41
C GLY A 39 9.99 -63.97 -37.02
N LEU A 40 10.87 -62.94 -37.05
CA LEU A 40 12.19 -62.90 -37.76
C LEU A 40 12.00 -62.83 -39.29
N ASP A 41 12.53 -61.88 -40.08
CA ASP A 41 13.83 -61.21 -40.03
C ASP A 41 13.85 -59.82 -40.75
N ALA A 42 14.98 -59.11 -40.66
CA ALA A 42 15.14 -57.72 -41.10
C ALA A 42 15.70 -57.54 -42.52
N ALA A 43 15.33 -56.42 -43.18
CA ALA A 43 16.04 -55.89 -44.35
C ALA A 43 16.14 -54.34 -44.29
N ALA A 44 17.37 -53.85 -44.40
CA ALA A 44 17.80 -52.49 -44.07
C ALA A 44 17.22 -51.34 -44.91
N ARG A 45 17.12 -50.15 -44.29
CA ARG A 45 17.45 -48.83 -44.89
C ARG A 45 17.86 -47.85 -43.79
N ALA A 46 18.87 -47.02 -44.08
CA ALA A 46 19.67 -46.31 -43.06
C ALA A 46 19.03 -45.01 -42.52
N ALA A 47 19.43 -44.64 -41.29
CA ALA A 47 19.16 -43.35 -40.66
C ALA A 47 20.46 -42.52 -40.53
N PRO A 48 20.40 -41.17 -40.51
CA PRO A 48 21.58 -40.30 -40.49
C PRO A 48 22.32 -40.32 -39.14
N PRO A 49 23.59 -39.86 -39.09
CA PRO A 49 24.41 -39.93 -37.87
C PRO A 49 23.84 -39.04 -36.75
N PRO A 50 24.12 -39.39 -35.47
CA PRO A 50 23.60 -38.64 -34.33
C PRO A 50 24.18 -37.22 -34.31
N GLY A 51 23.30 -36.23 -34.42
CA GLY A 51 23.66 -34.85 -34.14
C GLY A 51 24.12 -34.72 -32.70
N ILE A 52 25.23 -34.02 -32.47
CA ILE A 52 25.69 -33.66 -31.13
C ILE A 52 24.59 -32.81 -30.50
N GLY A 53 23.88 -33.38 -29.53
CA GLY A 53 22.87 -32.64 -28.78
C GLY A 53 23.53 -31.46 -28.08
N SER A 54 23.18 -30.24 -28.51
CA SER A 54 23.38 -29.06 -27.67
C SER A 54 22.83 -29.38 -26.29
N PRO A 55 23.56 -29.14 -25.19
CA PRO A 55 23.00 -29.36 -23.87
C PRO A 55 21.79 -28.43 -23.72
N GLU A 56 20.60 -29.01 -23.64
CA GLU A 56 19.42 -28.31 -23.13
C GLU A 56 19.74 -27.98 -21.68
N THR A 57 20.32 -26.80 -21.44
CA THR A 57 20.31 -26.17 -20.13
C THR A 57 18.84 -26.05 -19.78
N PRO A 58 18.30 -26.79 -18.78
CA PRO A 58 16.92 -26.62 -18.41
C PRO A 58 16.79 -25.18 -17.94
N ALA A 59 15.96 -24.40 -18.64
CA ALA A 59 15.64 -23.06 -18.23
C ALA A 59 14.82 -23.15 -16.94
N VAL A 60 15.50 -23.27 -15.79
CA VAL A 60 14.92 -23.17 -14.45
C VAL A 60 14.58 -21.71 -14.18
N GLY A 61 13.71 -21.16 -15.03
CA GLY A 61 12.92 -20.01 -14.71
C GLY A 61 11.96 -20.45 -13.62
N PHE A 62 12.33 -20.18 -12.36
CA PHE A 62 11.40 -20.33 -11.25
C PHE A 62 10.12 -19.57 -11.61
N PRO A 63 8.96 -20.23 -11.73
CA PRO A 63 7.72 -19.55 -12.09
C PRO A 63 7.46 -18.46 -11.03
N PRO A 64 6.85 -17.33 -11.40
CA PRO A 64 6.54 -16.27 -10.45
C PRO A 64 5.80 -16.84 -9.23
N ASP A 65 6.15 -16.37 -8.03
CA ASP A 65 5.42 -16.68 -6.79
C ASP A 65 3.91 -16.58 -7.05
N ALA A 66 3.13 -17.53 -6.55
CA ALA A 66 1.66 -17.53 -6.67
C ALA A 66 1.05 -16.16 -6.28
N ALA A 67 1.67 -15.41 -5.36
CA ALA A 67 1.28 -14.06 -4.99
C ALA A 67 1.39 -12.99 -6.12
N SER A 68 2.08 -13.29 -7.22
CA SER A 68 2.38 -12.38 -8.35
C SER A 68 1.35 -12.40 -9.47
N TYR A 69 0.44 -13.38 -9.47
CA TYR A 69 -0.61 -13.55 -10.49
C TYR A 69 -1.73 -12.50 -10.37
N PRO A 70 -2.55 -12.27 -11.42
CA PRO A 70 -3.73 -11.40 -11.35
C PRO A 70 -4.65 -11.68 -10.14
N GLY A 71 -5.22 -10.63 -9.56
CA GLY A 71 -6.08 -10.71 -8.37
C GLY A 71 -5.36 -10.90 -7.03
N GLN A 72 -4.07 -11.24 -7.04
CA GLN A 72 -3.28 -11.49 -5.83
C GLN A 72 -2.63 -10.22 -5.25
N LYS A 73 -2.25 -10.27 -3.96
CA LYS A 73 -1.71 -9.09 -3.22
C LYS A 73 -0.46 -8.47 -3.85
N ARG A 74 0.41 -9.26 -4.49
CA ARG A 74 1.60 -8.79 -5.21
C ARG A 74 1.44 -8.86 -6.73
N SER A 75 0.20 -8.85 -7.24
CA SER A 75 -0.09 -8.97 -8.67
C SER A 75 0.72 -7.95 -9.50
N LEU A 76 1.58 -8.46 -10.38
CA LEU A 76 2.44 -7.61 -11.21
C LEU A 76 1.61 -6.69 -12.13
N ALA A 77 0.54 -7.21 -12.72
CA ALA A 77 -0.40 -6.41 -13.52
C ALA A 77 -1.08 -5.31 -12.67
N GLY A 78 -1.49 -5.63 -11.44
CA GLY A 78 -2.12 -4.65 -10.55
C GLY A 78 -1.15 -3.58 -10.03
N ILE A 79 0.13 -3.91 -9.88
CA ILE A 79 1.20 -2.95 -9.58
C ILE A 79 1.49 -2.06 -10.78
N ALA A 80 1.71 -2.65 -11.96
CA ALA A 80 2.03 -1.93 -13.19
C ALA A 80 0.92 -0.94 -13.58
N LEU A 81 -0.34 -1.35 -13.51
CA LEU A 81 -1.50 -0.49 -13.80
C LEU A 81 -1.54 0.73 -12.88
N ARG A 82 -1.32 0.55 -11.57
CA ARG A 82 -1.32 1.66 -10.59
C ARG A 82 -0.15 2.61 -10.82
N ALA A 83 1.05 2.08 -11.05
CA ALA A 83 2.23 2.89 -11.37
C ALA A 83 2.01 3.71 -12.66
N PHE A 84 1.43 3.10 -13.70
CA PHE A 84 1.09 3.79 -14.95
C PHE A 84 0.07 4.91 -14.75
N CYS A 85 -1.05 4.63 -14.06
CA CYS A 85 -2.07 5.64 -13.77
C CYS A 85 -1.53 6.80 -12.90
N LEU A 86 -0.63 6.51 -11.95
CA LEU A 86 0.03 7.54 -11.14
C LEU A 86 1.02 8.38 -11.98
N GLY A 87 1.78 7.76 -12.87
CA GLY A 87 2.64 8.48 -13.82
C GLY A 87 1.82 9.40 -14.74
N ALA A 88 0.71 8.93 -15.28
CA ALA A 88 -0.21 9.74 -16.09
C ALA A 88 -0.81 10.90 -15.28
N ALA A 89 -1.29 10.65 -14.06
CA ALA A 89 -1.82 11.68 -13.17
C ALA A 89 -0.78 12.75 -12.80
N LEU A 90 0.48 12.34 -12.59
CA LEU A 90 1.60 13.25 -12.35
C LEU A 90 1.87 14.15 -13.56
N VAL A 91 1.97 13.58 -14.76
CA VAL A 91 2.19 14.35 -16.00
C VAL A 91 1.04 15.31 -16.26
N VAL A 92 -0.21 14.86 -16.15
CA VAL A 92 -1.40 15.72 -16.30
C VAL A 92 -1.38 16.86 -15.27
N GLY A 93 -1.09 16.55 -14.00
CA GLY A 93 -1.01 17.54 -12.92
C GLY A 93 0.09 18.58 -13.13
N VAL A 94 1.29 18.16 -13.53
CA VAL A 94 2.41 19.08 -13.81
C VAL A 94 2.13 19.93 -15.05
N VAL A 95 1.75 19.32 -16.18
CA VAL A 95 1.56 20.04 -17.45
C VAL A 95 0.40 21.01 -17.38
N SER A 96 -0.77 20.60 -16.88
CA SER A 96 -1.93 21.51 -16.77
C SER A 96 -1.74 22.56 -15.67
N GLY A 97 -1.03 22.24 -14.59
CA GLY A 97 -0.62 23.21 -13.57
C GLY A 97 0.31 24.29 -14.14
N ALA A 98 1.37 23.89 -14.84
CA ALA A 98 2.28 24.83 -15.51
C ALA A 98 1.54 25.68 -16.56
N LEU A 99 0.66 25.08 -17.36
CA LEU A 99 -0.13 25.80 -18.35
C LEU A 99 -1.01 26.87 -17.69
N LEU A 100 -1.75 26.54 -16.63
CA LEU A 100 -2.59 27.51 -15.91
C LEU A 100 -1.79 28.63 -15.21
N VAL A 101 -0.52 28.38 -14.84
CA VAL A 101 0.39 29.41 -14.32
C VAL A 101 0.94 30.29 -15.45
N LEU A 102 1.26 29.73 -16.61
CA LEU A 102 2.00 30.41 -17.66
C LEU A 102 1.10 31.11 -18.70
N LEU A 103 -0.07 30.55 -19.04
CA LEU A 103 -0.97 31.08 -20.07
C LEU A 103 -1.27 32.59 -19.93
N PRO A 104 -1.58 33.14 -18.74
CA PRO A 104 -1.88 34.56 -18.60
C PRO A 104 -0.65 35.47 -18.76
N ARG A 105 0.57 34.92 -18.67
CA ARG A 105 1.84 35.63 -18.89
C ARG A 105 2.32 35.54 -20.34
N LEU A 106 1.95 34.47 -21.04
CA LEU A 106 2.43 34.17 -22.40
C LEU A 106 1.51 34.68 -23.51
N VAL A 107 0.23 34.95 -23.22
CA VAL A 107 -0.77 35.41 -24.19
C VAL A 107 -1.06 36.90 -23.99
N PRO A 108 -0.59 37.80 -24.88
CA PRO A 108 -0.97 39.21 -24.84
C PRO A 108 -2.51 39.36 -24.93
N GLY A 109 -3.09 40.15 -24.03
CA GLY A 109 -4.55 40.32 -23.96
C GLY A 109 -5.31 39.23 -23.22
N ALA A 110 -4.65 38.24 -22.59
CA ALA A 110 -5.30 37.16 -21.82
C ALA A 110 -6.35 37.64 -20.80
N ALA A 111 -6.11 38.81 -20.18
CA ALA A 111 -7.04 39.45 -19.25
C ALA A 111 -8.42 39.74 -19.86
N GLY A 112 -8.49 40.06 -21.16
CA GLY A 112 -9.74 40.32 -21.88
C GLY A 112 -10.55 39.05 -22.21
N ILE A 113 -9.96 37.86 -22.05
CA ILE A 113 -10.57 36.56 -22.37
C ILE A 113 -10.87 35.76 -21.08
N GLY A 114 -10.70 36.37 -19.89
CA GLY A 114 -10.99 35.74 -18.60
C GLY A 114 -10.01 34.63 -18.19
N ILE A 115 -8.89 34.46 -18.89
CA ILE A 115 -7.85 33.47 -18.57
C ILE A 115 -7.30 33.65 -17.14
N ASP A 116 -7.16 34.90 -16.68
CA ASP A 116 -6.77 35.24 -15.31
C ASP A 116 -7.78 34.79 -14.24
N VAL A 117 -9.03 34.48 -14.62
CA VAL A 117 -10.03 33.89 -13.71
C VAL A 117 -9.65 32.45 -13.39
N LEU A 118 -9.21 31.69 -14.39
CA LEU A 118 -8.84 30.27 -14.29
C LEU A 118 -7.44 30.06 -13.71
N ALA A 119 -6.52 31.01 -13.87
CA ALA A 119 -5.13 30.87 -13.44
C ALA A 119 -4.95 30.29 -12.02
N PRO A 120 -5.65 30.74 -10.96
CA PRO A 120 -5.47 30.20 -9.61
C PRO A 120 -5.80 28.72 -9.44
N LEU A 121 -6.55 28.12 -10.38
CA LEU A 121 -6.94 26.71 -10.36
C LEU A 121 -5.78 25.75 -10.61
N TRP A 122 -4.58 26.23 -10.98
CA TRP A 122 -3.35 25.42 -11.07
C TRP A 122 -3.09 24.58 -9.81
N ARG A 123 -3.63 25.00 -8.67
CA ARG A 123 -3.60 24.31 -7.37
C ARG A 123 -4.21 22.92 -7.39
N LEU A 124 -5.25 22.70 -8.19
CA LEU A 124 -5.90 21.39 -8.32
C LEU A 124 -4.99 20.39 -9.08
N PRO A 125 -4.44 20.73 -10.27
CA PRO A 125 -3.35 19.97 -10.89
C PRO A 125 -2.12 19.75 -10.02
N PHE A 126 -1.68 20.76 -9.25
CA PHE A 126 -0.61 20.60 -8.26
C PHE A 126 -0.95 19.53 -7.22
N PHE A 127 -2.17 19.55 -6.67
CA PHE A 127 -2.60 18.58 -5.65
C PHE A 127 -2.67 17.16 -6.23
N LEU A 128 -3.15 17.01 -7.46
CA LEU A 128 -3.09 15.74 -8.21
C LEU A 128 -1.65 15.25 -8.38
N ALA A 129 -0.72 16.12 -8.80
CA ALA A 129 0.69 15.79 -8.95
C ALA A 129 1.36 15.41 -7.61
N ALA A 130 1.04 16.12 -6.53
CA ALA A 130 1.53 15.84 -5.18
C ALA A 130 1.04 14.48 -4.68
N LEU A 131 -0.25 14.17 -4.84
CA LEU A 131 -0.84 12.87 -4.51
C LEU A 131 -0.22 11.74 -5.34
N ALA A 132 -0.09 11.95 -6.66
CA ALA A 132 0.51 10.97 -7.56
C ALA A 132 1.95 10.63 -7.16
N THR A 133 2.75 11.66 -6.88
CA THR A 133 4.14 11.54 -6.40
C THR A 133 4.20 10.80 -5.06
N PHE A 134 3.35 11.19 -4.11
CA PHE A 134 3.27 10.58 -2.78
C PHE A 134 2.96 9.08 -2.85
N HIS A 135 1.87 8.70 -3.52
CA HIS A 135 1.45 7.29 -3.63
C HIS A 135 2.46 6.44 -4.41
N PHE A 136 3.12 7.01 -5.43
CA PHE A 136 4.21 6.34 -6.14
C PHE A 136 5.43 6.11 -5.24
N LEU A 137 5.88 7.14 -4.51
CA LEU A 137 7.04 7.03 -3.62
C LEU A 137 6.79 6.05 -2.46
N GLU A 138 5.56 5.94 -1.95
CA GLU A 138 5.21 4.93 -0.94
C GLU A 138 5.38 3.50 -1.44
N PHE A 139 4.89 3.21 -2.64
CA PHE A 139 5.09 1.89 -3.25
C PHE A 139 6.57 1.68 -3.61
N TRP A 140 7.19 2.61 -4.32
CA TRP A 140 8.56 2.47 -4.83
C TRP A 140 9.58 2.32 -3.69
N THR A 141 9.47 3.11 -2.63
CA THR A 141 10.37 3.02 -1.47
C THR A 141 10.17 1.69 -0.74
N THR A 142 8.93 1.24 -0.56
CA THR A 142 8.66 -0.10 -0.02
C THR A 142 9.24 -1.20 -0.90
N ALA A 143 9.03 -1.15 -2.22
CA ALA A 143 9.57 -2.13 -3.17
C ALA A 143 11.11 -2.15 -3.17
N ARG A 144 11.77 -1.00 -3.01
CA ARG A 144 13.23 -0.85 -3.06
C ARG A 144 13.94 -1.22 -1.75
N TYR A 145 13.34 -0.96 -0.59
CA TYR A 145 13.99 -1.10 0.73
C TYR A 145 13.32 -2.16 1.64
N ASN A 146 12.09 -2.57 1.33
CA ASN A 146 11.39 -3.66 2.00
C ASN A 146 10.57 -4.51 1.01
N THR A 147 11.24 -5.04 -0.02
CA THR A 147 10.61 -5.77 -1.15
C THR A 147 9.68 -6.91 -0.71
N GLN A 148 9.96 -7.55 0.43
CA GLN A 148 9.13 -8.62 0.99
C GLN A 148 7.78 -8.12 1.52
N ALA A 149 7.69 -6.87 1.98
CA ALA A 149 6.45 -6.24 2.42
C ALA A 149 5.68 -5.56 1.28
N ALA A 150 6.30 -5.36 0.10
CA ALA A 150 5.67 -4.67 -1.01
C ALA A 150 4.46 -5.45 -1.56
N SER A 151 3.34 -4.73 -1.70
CA SER A 151 2.07 -5.22 -2.26
C SER A 151 1.35 -4.09 -2.99
N ILE A 152 0.21 -4.41 -3.60
CA ILE A 152 -0.71 -3.40 -4.15
C ILE A 152 -1.16 -2.37 -3.09
N ASP A 153 -1.30 -2.80 -1.83
CA ASP A 153 -1.71 -1.94 -0.73
C ASP A 153 -0.62 -0.92 -0.35
N SER A 154 0.65 -1.18 -0.69
CA SER A 154 1.77 -0.26 -0.42
C SER A 154 1.68 1.06 -1.21
N PHE A 155 0.82 1.15 -2.23
CA PHE A 155 0.46 2.44 -2.86
C PHE A 155 -0.40 3.32 -1.96
N LEU A 156 -1.08 2.78 -0.93
CA LEU A 156 -1.99 3.48 0.00
C LEU A 156 -3.21 4.19 -0.64
N LEU A 157 -3.52 3.95 -1.92
CA LEU A 157 -4.61 4.62 -2.64
C LEU A 157 -6.00 4.42 -2.01
N THR A 158 -6.23 3.27 -1.39
CA THR A 158 -7.49 2.89 -0.73
C THR A 158 -7.32 2.75 0.79
N ALA A 159 -6.22 3.24 1.36
CA ALA A 159 -5.99 3.20 2.80
C ALA A 159 -7.04 4.07 3.52
N ASN A 160 -7.68 3.52 4.56
CA ASN A 160 -8.74 4.19 5.32
C ASN A 160 -9.93 4.66 4.46
N TRP A 161 -10.31 3.87 3.44
CA TRP A 161 -11.54 4.08 2.68
C TRP A 161 -12.79 4.02 3.60
N PRO A 162 -13.81 4.88 3.42
CA PRO A 162 -13.93 5.97 2.44
C PRO A 162 -13.37 7.32 2.94
N ALA A 163 -12.99 7.44 4.21
CA ALA A 163 -12.61 8.71 4.84
C ALA A 163 -11.47 9.44 4.10
N TYR A 164 -10.50 8.69 3.57
CA TYR A 164 -9.43 9.26 2.76
C TYR A 164 -9.95 9.96 1.49
N ALA A 165 -10.86 9.32 0.73
CA ALA A 165 -11.42 9.91 -0.48
C ALA A 165 -12.29 11.14 -0.16
N ILE A 166 -13.10 11.07 0.90
CA ILE A 166 -13.92 12.20 1.37
C ILE A 166 -13.03 13.43 1.65
N ALA A 167 -11.89 13.24 2.33
CA ALA A 167 -10.96 14.32 2.65
C ALA A 167 -10.38 15.00 1.40
N HIS A 168 -9.93 14.21 0.41
CA HIS A 168 -9.33 14.76 -0.82
C HIS A 168 -10.36 15.42 -1.74
N THR A 169 -11.58 14.87 -1.81
CA THR A 169 -12.70 15.49 -2.52
C THR A 169 -13.10 16.81 -1.84
N ALA A 170 -13.22 16.84 -0.51
CA ALA A 170 -13.53 18.06 0.24
C ALA A 170 -12.47 19.16 0.02
N ALA A 171 -11.18 18.80 0.09
CA ALA A 171 -10.08 19.73 -0.18
C ALA A 171 -10.11 20.29 -1.62
N SER A 172 -10.47 19.46 -2.60
CA SER A 172 -10.60 19.86 -4.00
C SER A 172 -11.81 20.76 -4.22
N VAL A 173 -12.94 20.46 -3.58
CA VAL A 173 -14.17 21.26 -3.63
C VAL A 173 -13.97 22.62 -2.94
N GLU A 174 -13.35 22.68 -1.75
CA GLU A 174 -13.04 23.95 -1.08
C GLU A 174 -12.14 24.82 -1.96
N CYS A 175 -11.08 24.25 -2.55
CA CYS A 175 -10.19 24.99 -3.45
C CYS A 175 -10.95 25.50 -4.70
N LEU A 176 -11.78 24.66 -5.32
CA LEU A 176 -12.58 25.06 -6.49
C LEU A 176 -13.53 26.21 -6.13
N LEU A 177 -14.33 26.07 -5.07
CA LEU A 177 -15.24 27.10 -4.57
C LEU A 177 -14.50 28.39 -4.20
N ARG A 178 -13.32 28.28 -3.58
CA ARG A 178 -12.51 29.43 -3.14
C ARG A 178 -12.03 30.30 -4.30
N TYR A 179 -11.64 29.69 -5.42
CA TYR A 179 -11.10 30.43 -6.56
C TYR A 179 -12.11 30.71 -7.67
N THR A 180 -13.33 30.18 -7.56
CA THR A 180 -14.45 30.48 -8.49
C THR A 180 -15.50 31.38 -7.84
N LEU A 181 -16.29 30.85 -6.90
CA LEU A 181 -17.45 31.53 -6.32
C LEU A 181 -17.11 32.48 -5.15
N LEU A 182 -16.05 32.19 -4.39
CA LEU A 182 -15.68 32.93 -3.17
C LEU A 182 -14.40 33.75 -3.34
N ARG A 183 -14.14 34.22 -4.57
CA ARG A 183 -12.89 34.90 -4.97
C ARG A 183 -12.59 36.14 -4.13
N ASP A 184 -13.64 36.89 -3.80
CA ASP A 184 -13.55 38.15 -3.05
C ASP A 184 -13.53 37.93 -1.53
N VAL A 185 -13.67 36.69 -1.04
CA VAL A 185 -13.62 36.39 0.40
C VAL A 185 -12.16 36.28 0.86
N HIS A 186 -11.69 37.30 1.58
CA HIS A 186 -10.29 37.46 1.96
C HIS A 186 -9.95 36.87 3.34
N VAL A 187 -10.41 35.63 3.65
CA VAL A 187 -10.24 34.98 4.99
C VAL A 187 -8.82 35.12 5.59
N TRP A 188 -7.77 34.97 4.77
CA TRP A 188 -6.37 35.06 5.19
C TRP A 188 -5.91 36.47 5.59
N THR A 189 -6.56 37.55 5.14
CA THR A 189 -6.17 38.93 5.47
C THR A 189 -6.83 39.48 6.74
N HIS A 190 -7.83 38.79 7.29
CA HIS A 190 -8.49 39.16 8.54
C HIS A 190 -7.86 38.51 9.78
N LEU A 191 -6.87 37.64 9.59
CA LEU A 191 -6.06 37.11 10.69
C LEU A 191 -5.04 38.16 11.15
N PRO A 192 -4.82 38.36 12.46
CA PRO A 192 -3.94 39.42 12.99
C PRO A 192 -2.45 39.26 12.64
N PHE A 193 -2.07 38.12 12.05
CA PHE A 193 -0.75 37.82 11.50
C PHE A 193 -0.84 37.41 10.02
N ALA A 194 -1.59 38.17 9.21
CA ALA A 194 -1.82 37.90 7.80
C ALA A 194 -0.51 37.90 6.97
N LEU A 195 0.13 36.74 6.89
CA LEU A 195 1.29 36.52 6.02
C LEU A 195 0.92 36.82 4.56
N PRO A 196 1.85 37.41 3.77
CA PRO A 196 1.64 37.58 2.33
C PRO A 196 1.25 36.26 1.66
N ARG A 197 0.32 36.30 0.70
CA ARG A 197 -0.16 35.09 -0.02
C ARG A 197 0.99 34.26 -0.62
N THR A 198 2.05 34.94 -1.06
CA THR A 198 3.30 34.33 -1.56
C THR A 198 4.07 33.59 -0.46
N ALA A 199 4.15 34.14 0.75
CA ALA A 199 4.82 33.52 1.90
C ALA A 199 4.04 32.28 2.39
N VAL A 200 2.70 32.34 2.45
CA VAL A 200 1.86 31.17 2.77
C VAL A 200 2.07 30.06 1.75
N LEU A 201 2.08 30.41 0.45
CA LEU A 201 2.32 29.45 -0.63
C LEU A 201 3.73 28.83 -0.55
N ALA A 202 4.77 29.65 -0.40
CA ALA A 202 6.15 29.18 -0.28
C ALA A 202 6.33 28.26 0.94
N THR A 203 5.70 28.61 2.07
CA THR A 203 5.66 27.77 3.28
C THR A 203 4.96 26.43 2.99
N GLY A 204 3.80 26.45 2.35
CA GLY A 204 3.09 25.22 1.94
C GLY A 204 3.93 24.30 1.07
N LEU A 205 4.58 24.85 0.03
CA LEU A 205 5.47 24.10 -0.86
C LEU A 205 6.67 23.51 -0.10
N ALA A 206 7.34 24.30 0.75
CA ALA A 206 8.46 23.83 1.56
C ALA A 206 8.02 22.71 2.53
N VAL A 207 6.86 22.86 3.17
CA VAL A 207 6.30 21.86 4.09
C VAL A 207 5.91 20.57 3.36
N VAL A 208 5.37 20.63 2.13
CA VAL A 208 5.14 19.44 1.28
C VAL A 208 6.46 18.71 0.99
N VAL A 209 7.49 19.44 0.52
CA VAL A 209 8.78 18.85 0.16
C VAL A 209 9.48 18.23 1.37
N VAL A 210 9.55 18.96 2.49
CA VAL A 210 10.17 18.47 3.74
C VAL A 210 9.38 17.29 4.31
N GLY A 211 8.05 17.35 4.33
CA GLY A 211 7.20 16.25 4.81
C GLY A 211 7.39 14.96 3.99
N GLN A 212 7.42 15.08 2.66
CA GLN A 212 7.72 13.96 1.77
C GLN A 212 9.13 13.42 1.99
N ALA A 213 10.14 14.29 2.06
CA ALA A 213 11.53 13.89 2.24
C ALA A 213 11.76 13.15 3.57
N VAL A 214 11.22 13.67 4.67
CA VAL A 214 11.31 13.01 6.00
C VAL A 214 10.57 11.67 6.00
N ARG A 215 9.42 11.56 5.33
CA ARG A 215 8.69 10.30 5.22
C ARG A 215 9.44 9.24 4.41
N THR A 216 9.94 9.62 3.23
CA THR A 216 10.76 8.73 2.41
C THR A 216 12.04 8.32 3.14
N ALA A 217 12.74 9.25 3.80
CA ALA A 217 13.92 8.94 4.62
C ALA A 217 13.63 7.94 5.75
N ALA A 218 12.49 8.09 6.44
CA ALA A 218 12.05 7.14 7.45
C ALA A 218 11.89 5.72 6.89
N MET A 219 11.24 5.58 5.73
CA MET A 219 11.03 4.28 5.07
C MET A 219 12.33 3.66 4.57
N VAL A 220 13.21 4.47 3.96
CA VAL A 220 14.55 4.04 3.51
C VAL A 220 15.35 3.49 4.68
N GLN A 221 15.39 4.22 5.79
CA GLN A 221 16.24 3.88 6.92
C GLN A 221 15.69 2.75 7.79
N ALA A 222 14.37 2.71 8.03
CA ALA A 222 13.78 1.58 8.74
C ALA A 222 13.73 0.31 7.88
N GLY A 223 13.66 0.42 6.55
CA GLY A 223 13.75 -0.70 5.63
C GLY A 223 12.83 -1.86 6.01
N ARG A 224 13.42 -3.02 6.35
CA ARG A 224 12.69 -4.22 6.78
C ARG A 224 11.92 -4.08 8.10
N SER A 225 12.29 -3.12 8.96
CA SER A 225 11.51 -2.76 10.16
C SER A 225 10.33 -1.84 9.85
N PHE A 226 10.24 -1.24 8.66
CA PHE A 226 9.10 -0.41 8.27
C PHE A 226 7.89 -1.23 7.83
N ASN A 227 6.69 -0.87 8.31
CA ASN A 227 5.43 -1.41 7.80
C ASN A 227 4.32 -0.36 7.88
N HIS A 228 3.45 -0.30 6.86
CA HIS A 228 2.27 0.59 6.85
C HIS A 228 1.21 0.21 7.88
N THR A 229 1.21 -1.06 8.32
CA THR A 229 0.34 -1.59 9.37
C THR A 229 1.12 -1.79 10.67
N ILE A 230 0.52 -1.49 11.81
CA ILE A 230 1.14 -1.75 13.12
C ILE A 230 1.36 -3.25 13.27
N GLN A 231 2.60 -3.64 13.59
CA GLN A 231 2.95 -5.04 13.79
C GLN A 231 2.64 -5.46 15.23
N HIS A 232 1.73 -6.43 15.41
CA HIS A 232 1.40 -6.99 16.72
C HIS A 232 2.31 -8.15 17.15
N LYS A 233 3.21 -8.61 16.27
CA LYS A 233 4.23 -9.63 16.54
C LYS A 233 5.60 -9.12 16.08
N ARG A 234 6.66 -9.40 16.86
CA ARG A 234 8.03 -9.10 16.47
C ARG A 234 8.51 -10.14 15.45
N ALA A 235 8.80 -9.71 14.22
CA ALA A 235 9.54 -10.53 13.26
C ALA A 235 11.02 -10.62 13.68
N THR A 236 11.72 -11.70 13.29
CA THR A 236 13.17 -11.85 13.53
C THR A 236 13.99 -10.75 12.86
N SER A 237 13.50 -10.18 11.75
CA SER A 237 14.07 -9.02 11.06
C SER A 237 13.77 -7.67 11.72
N HIS A 238 12.91 -7.62 12.75
CA HIS A 238 12.49 -6.36 13.37
C HIS A 238 13.51 -5.91 14.43
N ALA A 239 14.39 -5.01 14.00
CA ALA A 239 15.35 -4.31 14.85
C ALA A 239 14.85 -2.90 15.21
N LEU A 240 15.22 -2.41 16.40
CA LEU A 240 14.93 -1.06 16.85
C LEU A 240 15.91 -0.07 16.20
N VAL A 241 15.42 0.75 15.28
CA VAL A 241 16.20 1.78 14.56
C VAL A 241 16.19 3.08 15.36
N THR A 242 17.36 3.66 15.60
CA THR A 242 17.52 4.86 16.48
C THR A 242 18.53 5.89 15.96
N ASP A 243 19.16 5.61 14.84
CA ASP A 243 20.16 6.41 14.14
C ASP A 243 19.52 7.34 13.07
N GLY A 244 20.32 8.16 12.38
CA GLY A 244 19.86 9.01 11.27
C GLY A 244 18.60 9.83 11.57
N VAL A 245 17.53 9.71 10.77
CA VAL A 245 16.28 10.46 11.02
C VAL A 245 15.57 10.03 12.31
N TYR A 246 15.74 8.77 12.73
CA TYR A 246 15.21 8.24 13.98
C TYR A 246 15.93 8.82 15.21
N ALA A 247 17.19 9.29 15.09
CA ALA A 247 17.85 10.01 16.19
C ALA A 247 17.17 11.36 16.53
N TRP A 248 16.39 11.93 15.60
CA TRP A 248 15.72 13.23 15.76
C TRP A 248 14.21 13.13 15.99
N LEU A 249 13.59 12.00 15.64
CA LEU A 249 12.15 11.78 15.56
C LEU A 249 11.84 10.32 15.89
N ARG A 250 11.00 10.03 16.89
CA ARG A 250 10.59 8.63 17.17
C ARG A 250 9.74 8.01 16.07
N HIS A 251 8.91 8.83 15.43
CA HIS A 251 7.93 8.42 14.41
C HIS A 251 8.05 9.29 13.14
N PRO A 252 9.20 9.26 12.43
CA PRO A 252 9.48 10.21 11.36
C PRO A 252 8.56 10.06 10.15
N SER A 253 8.09 8.84 9.85
CA SER A 253 7.08 8.62 8.79
C SER A 253 5.75 9.31 9.11
N TYR A 254 5.33 9.32 10.38
CA TYR A 254 4.09 9.96 10.82
C TYR A 254 4.22 11.48 10.85
N PHE A 255 5.35 12.00 11.36
CA PHE A 255 5.71 13.42 11.24
C PHE A 255 5.68 13.87 9.78
N GLY A 256 6.33 13.11 8.88
CA GLY A 256 6.40 13.42 7.46
C GLY A 256 5.03 13.47 6.79
N PHE A 257 4.16 12.47 7.02
CA PHE A 257 2.79 12.50 6.48
C PHE A 257 1.92 13.63 7.06
N PHE A 258 1.99 13.84 8.38
CA PHE A 258 1.23 14.89 9.05
C PHE A 258 1.52 16.25 8.43
N TRP A 259 2.81 16.62 8.35
CA TRP A 259 3.22 17.91 7.79
C TRP A 259 2.99 17.98 6.28
N TRP A 260 3.30 16.93 5.51
CA TRP A 260 3.01 16.86 4.07
C TRP A 260 1.53 17.19 3.79
N ALA A 261 0.61 16.56 4.51
CA ALA A 261 -0.82 16.76 4.32
C ALA A 261 -1.25 18.20 4.62
N LEU A 262 -0.77 18.82 5.70
CA LEU A 262 -1.05 20.24 6.00
C LEU A 262 -0.43 21.18 4.95
N GLY A 263 0.78 20.87 4.48
CA GLY A 263 1.44 21.59 3.39
C GLY A 263 0.58 21.65 2.13
N THR A 264 -0.06 20.53 1.74
CA THR A 264 -0.97 20.54 0.58
C THR A 264 -2.12 21.53 0.75
N GLN A 265 -2.72 21.61 1.94
CA GLN A 265 -3.84 22.52 2.20
C GLN A 265 -3.41 23.99 2.21
N LEU A 266 -2.19 24.30 2.66
CA LEU A 266 -1.59 25.63 2.53
C LEU A 266 -1.37 26.03 1.05
N VAL A 267 -0.92 25.10 0.19
CA VAL A 267 -0.76 25.38 -1.25
C VAL A 267 -2.12 25.57 -1.94
N LEU A 268 -3.11 24.74 -1.59
CA LEU A 268 -4.51 24.94 -2.00
C LEU A 268 -5.11 26.25 -1.47
N GLY A 269 -4.56 26.84 -0.40
CA GLY A 269 -5.13 28.02 0.24
C GLY A 269 -6.42 27.77 1.02
N ASN A 270 -6.70 26.49 1.30
CA ASN A 270 -7.83 26.01 2.09
C ASN A 270 -7.64 26.39 3.56
N VAL A 271 -8.73 26.76 4.23
CA VAL A 271 -8.75 27.12 5.66
C VAL A 271 -9.54 26.07 6.44
N VAL A 272 -10.67 25.62 5.90
CA VAL A 272 -11.53 24.63 6.54
C VAL A 272 -10.87 23.25 6.49
N CYS A 273 -10.45 22.80 5.31
CA CYS A 273 -9.75 21.53 5.16
C CYS A 273 -8.36 21.52 5.81
N LEU A 274 -7.65 22.66 5.89
CA LEU A 274 -6.42 22.76 6.68
C LEU A 274 -6.68 22.43 8.15
N THR A 275 -7.70 23.06 8.74
CA THR A 275 -8.10 22.86 10.14
C THR A 275 -8.60 21.43 10.37
N ALA A 276 -9.45 20.92 9.48
CA ALA A 276 -9.98 19.56 9.55
C ALA A 276 -8.88 18.50 9.40
N TYR A 277 -7.94 18.67 8.45
CA TYR A 277 -6.80 17.78 8.29
C TYR A 277 -5.92 17.78 9.55
N ALA A 278 -5.64 18.95 10.13
CA ALA A 278 -4.87 19.06 11.36
C ALA A 278 -5.54 18.29 12.50
N MET A 279 -6.82 18.54 12.77
CA MET A 279 -7.55 17.86 13.85
C MET A 279 -7.66 16.34 13.63
N VAL A 280 -8.01 15.90 12.42
CA VAL A 280 -8.21 14.48 12.10
C VAL A 280 -6.89 13.71 12.13
N LEU A 281 -5.83 14.23 11.50
CA LEU A 281 -4.52 13.58 11.47
C LEU A 281 -3.84 13.62 12.84
N TRP A 282 -4.00 14.70 13.61
CA TRP A 282 -3.49 14.78 14.98
C TRP A 282 -4.14 13.70 15.85
N ARG A 283 -5.47 13.59 15.84
CA ARG A 283 -6.19 12.57 16.61
C ARG A 283 -5.84 11.16 16.17
N PHE A 284 -5.71 10.93 14.86
CA PHE A 284 -5.28 9.65 14.30
C PHE A 284 -3.88 9.28 14.81
N PHE A 285 -2.90 10.17 14.69
CA PHE A 285 -1.53 9.89 15.10
C PHE A 285 -1.34 9.83 16.61
N PHE A 286 -2.05 10.61 17.40
CA PHE A 286 -2.01 10.52 18.86
C PHE A 286 -2.43 9.12 19.34
N MET A 287 -3.55 8.60 18.84
CA MET A 287 -4.03 7.26 19.20
C MET A 287 -3.10 6.17 18.64
N ARG A 288 -2.66 6.32 17.38
CA ARG A 288 -1.80 5.35 16.69
C ARG A 288 -0.42 5.23 17.35
N ILE A 289 0.24 6.35 17.63
CA ILE A 289 1.55 6.41 18.30
C ILE A 289 1.45 5.76 19.68
N ARG A 290 0.48 6.13 20.52
CA ARG A 290 0.34 5.54 21.86
C ARG A 290 0.15 4.02 21.84
N HIS A 291 -0.62 3.50 20.88
CA HIS A 291 -0.80 2.07 20.70
C HIS A 291 0.51 1.39 20.24
N GLU A 292 1.19 1.97 19.26
CA GLU A 292 2.44 1.44 18.71
C GLU A 292 3.59 1.47 19.71
N GLU A 293 3.77 2.56 20.47
CA GLU A 293 4.78 2.64 21.52
C GLU A 293 4.56 1.59 22.62
N THR A 294 3.30 1.23 22.90
CA THR A 294 2.97 0.14 23.84
C THR A 294 3.47 -1.21 23.32
N LEU A 295 3.41 -1.45 22.01
CA LEU A 295 3.95 -2.66 21.37
C LEU A 295 5.47 -2.61 21.27
N LEU A 296 6.07 -1.46 20.97
CA LEU A 296 7.52 -1.29 20.92
C LEU A 296 8.18 -1.52 22.29
N VAL A 297 7.56 -1.07 23.39
CA VAL A 297 7.99 -1.44 24.76
C VAL A 297 7.89 -2.95 24.98
N ARG A 298 6.82 -3.62 24.50
CA ARG A 298 6.71 -5.10 24.59
C ARG A 298 7.75 -5.85 23.75
N PHE A 299 8.22 -5.26 22.65
CA PHE A 299 9.17 -5.91 21.72
C PHE A 299 10.64 -5.69 22.09
N PHE A 300 10.96 -4.54 22.70
CA PHE A 300 12.34 -4.08 22.92
C PHE A 300 12.63 -3.66 24.38
N GLY A 301 11.65 -3.67 25.27
CA GLY A 301 11.82 -3.38 26.70
C GLY A 301 12.49 -2.02 26.97
N ASP A 302 13.49 -2.04 27.85
CA ASP A 302 14.19 -0.86 28.32
C ASP A 302 14.96 -0.11 27.23
N ASP A 303 15.32 -0.77 26.12
CA ASP A 303 15.95 -0.09 24.97
C ASP A 303 15.00 0.95 24.37
N TYR A 304 13.71 0.57 24.23
CA TYR A 304 12.70 1.53 23.77
C TYR A 304 12.39 2.60 24.82
N VAL A 305 12.40 2.26 26.10
CA VAL A 305 12.20 3.25 27.18
C VAL A 305 13.31 4.30 27.18
N ARG A 306 14.58 3.87 27.09
CA ARG A 306 15.76 4.75 27.01
C ARG A 306 15.84 5.56 25.72
N TYR A 307 15.35 5.01 24.61
CA TYR A 307 15.18 5.76 23.36
C TYR A 307 14.07 6.82 23.49
N ARG A 308 12.90 6.42 24.03
CA ARG A 308 11.74 7.29 24.20
C ARG A 308 12.01 8.51 25.07
N ALA A 309 12.80 8.35 26.12
CA ALA A 309 13.20 9.44 27.02
C ALA A 309 14.08 10.51 26.35
N ARG A 310 14.80 10.17 25.27
CA ARG A 310 15.78 11.05 24.61
C ARG A 310 15.26 11.74 23.35
N VAL A 311 14.35 11.10 22.62
CA VAL A 311 13.88 11.55 21.30
C VAL A 311 12.39 11.84 21.35
N GLY A 312 11.93 12.96 20.75
CA GLY A 312 10.51 13.34 20.70
C GLY A 312 9.78 12.85 19.44
N THR A 313 8.45 13.01 19.40
CA THR A 313 7.67 12.80 18.16
C THR A 313 7.73 14.02 17.21
N LYS A 314 7.86 15.22 17.79
CA LYS A 314 7.76 16.55 17.14
C LYS A 314 6.46 16.80 16.37
N ILE A 315 5.41 16.01 16.62
CA ILE A 315 4.03 16.44 16.33
C ILE A 315 3.56 17.21 17.59
N PRO A 316 2.96 18.40 17.47
CA PRO A 316 2.57 19.20 18.64
C PRO A 316 1.71 18.38 19.62
N PHE A 317 2.04 18.42 20.91
CA PHE A 317 1.28 17.75 21.98
C PHE A 317 1.21 16.19 21.91
N ILE A 318 2.19 15.53 21.29
CA ILE A 318 2.31 14.04 21.26
C ILE A 318 3.67 13.53 21.78
#